data_AF-A0A2N3KIM5-F1
#
_entry.id   AF-A0A2N3KIM5-F1
#
_cell.length_a   1.000
_cell.length_b   1.000
_cell.length_c   1.000
_cell.angle_alpha   90.00
_cell.angle_beta   90.00
_cell.angle_gamma   90.00
#
_symmetry.space_group_name_H-M   'P 1'
#
loop_
_entity.id
_entity.type
_entity.pdbx_description
1 polymer ?
#
loop_
_entity_poly.entity_id
_entity_poly.type
_entity_poly.pdbx_seq_one_letter_code
_entity_poly.pdbx_strand_id
1 'polypeptide(L)'
;MTIPTLVCGFLSHADQTVAERIVIPTAQDWPTAVRRVARSFAGEMMFVVALRDDKSRKPSGVWEELPIEKRKWSARILSESHEFTVIGFNNLRMEPLMLHVTAPNWIVAAHLSIAEKNHEGFRFVACFEGHIPQADVLGSARHVDADFGAI
;
A
#
# COMPACT_ATOMS: atom_id res chain seq x y z
N MET A 1 -10.85 -22.88 4.93
CA MET A 1 -9.60 -22.45 5.61
C MET A 1 -9.60 -20.94 5.56
N THR A 2 -9.61 -20.25 6.70
CA THR A 2 -9.61 -18.79 6.72
C THR A 2 -8.25 -18.23 6.28
N ILE A 3 -8.26 -17.04 5.68
CA ILE A 3 -7.08 -16.34 5.17
C ILE A 3 -6.91 -15.03 5.94
N PRO A 4 -5.83 -14.86 6.72
CA PRO A 4 -5.47 -13.55 7.23
C PRO A 4 -5.14 -12.63 6.06
N THR A 5 -5.68 -11.42 6.11
CA THR A 5 -5.66 -10.44 5.02
C THR A 5 -5.27 -9.08 5.58
N LEU A 6 -4.30 -8.43 4.94
CA LEU A 6 -3.92 -7.05 5.21
C LEU A 6 -4.56 -6.18 4.13
N VAL A 7 -5.37 -5.21 4.56
CA VAL A 7 -6.01 -4.23 3.70
C VAL A 7 -5.21 -2.94 3.80
N CYS A 8 -4.48 -2.62 2.74
CA CYS A 8 -3.74 -1.38 2.61
C CYS A 8 -4.49 -0.40 1.72
N GLY A 9 -4.65 0.86 2.12
CA GLY A 9 -5.39 1.82 1.31
C GLY A 9 -5.09 3.27 1.64
N PHE A 10 -5.73 4.18 0.89
CA PHE A 10 -5.64 5.62 1.07
C PHE A 10 -7.04 6.27 1.12
N LEU A 11 -7.22 7.15 2.09
CA LEU A 11 -8.41 7.94 2.37
C LEU A 11 -8.16 9.37 1.90
N SER A 12 -8.75 9.78 0.77
CA SER A 12 -8.57 11.16 0.25
C SER A 12 -9.07 12.23 1.21
N HIS A 13 -10.23 11.99 1.83
CA HIS A 13 -10.88 12.99 2.68
C HIS A 13 -10.09 13.30 3.95
N ALA A 14 -9.29 12.34 4.42
CA ALA A 14 -8.49 12.44 5.64
C ALA A 14 -6.98 12.60 5.37
N ASP A 15 -6.54 12.44 4.12
CA ASP A 15 -5.12 12.32 3.75
C ASP A 15 -4.38 11.26 4.59
N GLN A 16 -5.05 10.12 4.83
CA GLN A 16 -4.58 9.04 5.69
C GLN A 16 -4.48 7.73 4.93
N THR A 17 -3.59 6.87 5.37
CA THR A 17 -3.48 5.50 4.91
C THR A 17 -4.10 4.53 5.91
N VAL A 18 -4.45 3.37 5.39
CA VAL A 18 -5.04 2.29 6.16
C VAL A 18 -4.16 1.06 5.98
N ALA A 19 -3.92 0.32 7.05
CA ALA A 19 -3.17 -0.94 7.04
C ALA A 19 -3.82 -1.92 8.04
N GLU A 20 -5.05 -2.30 7.75
CA GLU A 20 -5.90 -3.05 8.68
C GLU A 20 -5.86 -4.55 8.44
N ARG A 21 -5.85 -5.32 9.52
CA ARG A 21 -5.82 -6.79 9.46
C ARG A 21 -7.21 -7.36 9.69
N ILE A 22 -7.59 -8.26 8.80
CA ILE A 22 -8.89 -8.92 8.81
C ILE A 22 -8.74 -10.37 8.38
N VAL A 23 -9.63 -11.23 8.85
CA VAL A 23 -9.65 -12.65 8.46
C VAL A 23 -10.86 -12.88 7.56
N ILE A 24 -10.63 -13.43 6.37
CA ILE A 24 -11.69 -13.77 5.41
C ILE A 24 -11.79 -15.29 5.22
N PRO A 25 -12.96 -15.83 4.84
CA PRO A 25 -13.13 -17.28 4.66
C PRO A 25 -12.34 -17.85 3.49
N THR A 26 -12.23 -17.12 2.37
CA THR A 26 -11.51 -17.54 1.16
C THR A 26 -10.84 -16.34 0.48
N ALA A 27 -9.92 -16.58 -0.45
CA ALA A 27 -9.23 -15.49 -1.18
C ALA A 27 -10.20 -14.65 -2.01
N GLN A 28 -11.29 -15.26 -2.50
CA GLN A 28 -12.33 -14.57 -3.28
C GLN A 28 -13.16 -13.59 -2.44
N ASP A 29 -13.12 -13.72 -1.11
CA ASP A 29 -13.84 -12.85 -0.18
C ASP A 29 -13.09 -11.55 0.14
N TRP A 30 -11.97 -11.25 -0.54
CA TRP A 30 -11.22 -10.01 -0.34
C TRP A 30 -12.08 -8.73 -0.48
N PRO A 31 -13.12 -8.64 -1.35
CA PRO A 31 -13.98 -7.46 -1.39
C PRO A 31 -14.74 -7.24 -0.07
N THR A 32 -15.08 -8.32 0.63
CA THR A 32 -15.73 -8.26 1.96
C THR A 32 -14.77 -7.72 3.01
N ALA A 33 -13.50 -8.10 2.95
CA ALA A 33 -12.46 -7.50 3.80
C ALA A 33 -12.39 -5.99 3.57
N VAL A 34 -12.25 -5.59 2.31
CA VAL A 34 -12.15 -4.18 1.92
C VAL A 34 -13.36 -3.37 2.36
N ARG A 35 -14.59 -3.86 2.15
CA ARG A 35 -15.82 -3.20 2.65
C ARG A 35 -15.82 -3.01 4.15
N ARG A 36 -15.43 -4.05 4.90
CA ARG A 36 -15.44 -4.00 6.37
C ARG A 36 -14.46 -2.94 6.86
N VAL A 37 -13.30 -2.84 6.23
CA VAL A 37 -12.34 -1.78 6.55
C VAL A 37 -12.88 -0.41 6.10
N ALA A 38 -13.42 -0.26 4.89
CA ALA A 38 -13.98 1.01 4.40
C ALA A 38 -15.07 1.58 5.32
N ARG A 39 -15.96 0.72 5.84
CA ARG A 39 -16.99 1.12 6.81
C ARG A 39 -16.43 1.69 8.10
N SER A 40 -15.23 1.29 8.52
CA SER A 40 -14.56 1.87 9.68
C SER A 40 -14.06 3.30 9.44
N PHE A 41 -13.96 3.74 8.18
CA PHE A 41 -13.44 5.05 7.77
C PHE A 41 -14.51 5.86 7.01
N ALA A 42 -15.71 5.94 7.58
CA ALA A 42 -16.85 6.67 7.01
C ALA A 42 -17.28 6.22 5.59
N GLY A 43 -16.83 5.05 5.14
CA GLY A 43 -17.30 4.42 3.93
C GLY A 43 -16.64 4.90 2.65
N GLU A 44 -15.50 5.59 2.67
CA GLU A 44 -14.82 6.01 1.44
C GLU A 44 -13.31 5.73 1.46
N MET A 45 -12.85 4.88 0.54
CA MET A 45 -11.43 4.69 0.24
C MET A 45 -11.16 4.92 -1.24
N MET A 46 -10.19 5.76 -1.56
CA MET A 46 -9.83 6.03 -2.95
C MET A 46 -9.18 4.84 -3.62
N PHE A 47 -8.39 4.11 -2.84
CA PHE A 47 -7.55 3.04 -3.32
C PHE A 47 -7.36 2.03 -2.21
N VAL A 48 -7.46 0.74 -2.56
CA VAL A 48 -7.23 -0.38 -1.65
C VAL A 48 -6.53 -1.53 -2.37
N VAL A 49 -5.58 -2.16 -1.68
CA VAL A 49 -5.01 -3.46 -2.00
C VAL A 49 -5.24 -4.40 -0.83
N ALA A 50 -5.79 -5.58 -1.13
CA ALA A 50 -5.90 -6.67 -0.18
C ALA A 50 -4.76 -7.66 -0.44
N LEU A 51 -3.95 -7.88 0.58
CA LEU A 51 -2.82 -8.81 0.57
C LEU A 51 -3.11 -9.97 1.49
N ARG A 52 -2.60 -11.16 1.15
CA ARG A 52 -2.46 -12.25 2.11
C ARG A 52 -1.51 -11.79 3.21
N ASP A 53 -1.93 -11.92 4.46
CA ASP A 53 -1.11 -11.59 5.62
C ASP A 53 -0.55 -12.87 6.22
N ASP A 54 0.78 -12.95 6.34
CA ASP A 54 1.47 -14.03 7.06
C ASP A 54 1.71 -13.68 8.54
N LYS A 55 1.09 -12.60 9.03
CA LYS A 55 1.23 -12.00 10.38
C LYS A 55 2.60 -11.39 10.66
N SER A 56 3.59 -11.59 9.79
CA SER A 56 4.92 -11.00 9.90
C SER A 56 5.03 -9.67 9.14
N ARG A 57 4.18 -9.50 8.12
CA ARG A 57 4.15 -8.29 7.29
C ARG A 57 3.66 -7.09 8.09
N LYS A 58 4.58 -6.22 8.45
CA LYS A 58 4.29 -4.86 8.92
C LYS A 58 4.86 -3.89 7.89
N PRO A 59 4.14 -2.81 7.56
CA PRO A 59 4.74 -1.75 6.74
C PRO A 59 5.96 -1.20 7.49
N SER A 60 7.07 -1.08 6.77
CA SER A 60 8.27 -0.39 7.22
C SER A 60 8.05 1.12 7.34
N GLY A 61 7.09 1.65 6.57
CA GLY A 61 6.57 3.01 6.71
C GLY A 61 5.34 3.25 5.85
N VAL A 62 4.60 4.30 6.19
CA VAL A 62 3.35 4.74 5.52
C VAL A 62 3.41 6.21 5.14
N TRP A 63 2.43 6.69 4.35
CA TRP A 63 2.38 8.07 3.84
C TRP A 63 2.58 9.13 4.92
N GLU A 64 1.91 8.99 6.05
CA GLU A 64 1.92 9.96 7.16
C GLU A 64 3.29 10.08 7.83
N GLU A 65 4.12 9.05 7.70
CA GLU A 65 5.46 8.99 8.27
C GLU A 65 6.53 9.48 7.28
N LEU A 66 6.16 9.68 6.02
CA LEU A 66 7.11 10.07 4.97
C LEU A 66 7.56 11.53 5.19
N PRO A 67 8.86 11.80 5.38
CA PRO A 67 9.34 13.16 5.54
C PRO A 67 9.06 14.00 4.28
N ILE A 68 8.42 15.16 4.46
CA ILE A 68 8.10 16.10 3.37
C ILE A 68 9.38 16.77 2.81
N GLU A 69 10.40 16.92 3.66
CA GLU A 69 11.65 17.58 3.27
C GLU A 69 12.53 16.68 2.40
N LYS A 70 12.97 17.24 1.26
CA LYS A 70 13.99 16.60 0.41
C LYS A 70 15.33 16.55 1.15
N ARG A 71 15.58 15.45 1.85
CA ARG A 71 16.89 15.21 2.48
C ARG A 71 17.94 14.88 1.43
N LYS A 72 19.12 15.49 1.57
CA LYS A 72 20.32 15.01 0.87
C LYS A 72 20.81 13.76 1.60
N TRP A 73 20.80 12.63 0.90
CA TRP A 73 21.29 11.36 1.43
C TRP A 73 22.81 11.37 1.50
N SER A 74 23.39 11.02 2.65
CA SER A 74 24.84 10.86 2.76
C SER A 74 25.29 9.57 2.07
N ALA A 75 26.54 9.52 1.60
CA ALA A 75 27.11 8.31 0.99
C ALA A 75 27.06 7.08 1.92
N ARG A 76 27.10 7.30 3.24
CA ARG A 76 26.93 6.25 4.26
C ARG A 76 25.50 5.71 4.32
N ILE A 77 24.49 6.54 4.10
CA ILE A 77 23.11 6.04 4.03
C ILE A 77 22.96 5.19 2.78
N LEU A 78 23.58 5.57 1.66
CA LEU A 78 23.48 4.85 0.39
C LEU A 78 24.35 3.58 0.31
N SER A 79 25.16 3.27 1.32
CA SER A 79 26.06 2.09 1.27
C SER A 79 25.38 0.78 1.62
N GLU A 80 24.18 0.83 2.21
CA GLU A 80 23.35 -0.34 2.49
C GLU A 80 22.27 -0.49 1.42
N SER A 81 21.86 -1.72 1.16
CA SER A 81 20.96 -2.03 0.06
C SER A 81 20.03 -3.17 0.47
N HIS A 82 18.76 -2.84 0.57
CA HIS A 82 17.67 -3.72 0.96
C HIS A 82 16.63 -3.71 -0.16
N GLU A 83 15.90 -4.81 -0.30
CA GLU A 83 14.76 -4.87 -1.19
C GLU A 83 13.52 -4.35 -0.47
N PHE A 84 12.70 -3.59 -1.19
CA PHE A 84 11.43 -3.10 -0.71
C PHE A 84 10.33 -3.34 -1.74
N THR A 85 9.14 -3.61 -1.24
CA THR A 85 7.91 -3.53 -2.01
C THR A 85 7.16 -2.26 -1.62
N VAL A 86 7.02 -1.35 -2.58
CA VAL A 86 6.30 -0.09 -2.42
C VAL A 86 4.92 -0.23 -3.04
N ILE A 87 3.89 0.04 -2.24
CA ILE A 87 2.51 0.15 -2.68
C ILE A 87 2.19 1.62 -2.86
N GLY A 88 1.64 1.95 -4.02
CA GLY A 88 1.11 3.26 -4.29
C GLY A 88 -0.05 3.21 -5.26
N PHE A 89 -0.49 4.39 -5.66
CA PHE A 89 -1.67 4.59 -6.49
C PHE A 89 -1.37 5.61 -7.57
N ASN A 90 -1.70 5.28 -8.82
CA ASN A 90 -1.66 6.25 -9.90
C ASN A 90 -3.00 6.98 -9.98
N ASN A 91 -3.05 8.21 -9.48
CA ASN A 91 -4.24 9.06 -9.47
C ASN A 91 -4.73 9.46 -10.86
N LEU A 92 -3.86 9.46 -11.89
CA LEU A 92 -4.28 9.79 -13.26
C LEU A 92 -4.98 8.61 -13.94
N ARG A 93 -4.51 7.38 -13.67
CA ARG A 93 -5.06 6.15 -14.25
C ARG A 93 -6.04 5.42 -13.34
N MET A 94 -6.17 5.90 -12.10
CA MET A 94 -6.94 5.28 -11.04
C MET A 94 -6.54 3.82 -10.81
N GLU A 95 -5.23 3.56 -10.74
CA GLU A 95 -4.67 2.21 -10.76
C GLU A 95 -3.76 1.93 -9.55
N PRO A 96 -3.91 0.77 -8.88
CA PRO A 96 -2.92 0.22 -7.95
C PRO A 96 -1.55 0.09 -8.61
N LEU A 97 -0.50 0.44 -7.89
CA LEU A 97 0.85 0.10 -8.32
C LEU A 97 1.60 -0.58 -7.17
N MET A 98 2.24 -1.69 -7.51
CA MET A 98 3.20 -2.37 -6.66
C MET A 98 4.56 -2.30 -7.36
N LEU A 99 5.54 -1.72 -6.68
CA LEU A 99 6.87 -1.48 -7.22
C LEU A 99 7.88 -2.20 -6.36
N HIS A 100 8.89 -2.79 -7.00
CA HIS A 100 10.02 -3.37 -6.31
C HIS A 100 11.19 -2.40 -6.45
N VAL A 101 11.72 -1.96 -5.33
CA VAL A 101 12.76 -0.93 -5.26
C VAL A 101 13.87 -1.43 -4.36
N THR A 102 15.10 -1.28 -4.82
CA THR A 102 16.27 -1.52 -4.00
C THR A 102 16.73 -0.19 -3.41
N ALA A 103 16.81 -0.10 -2.09
CA ALA A 103 17.12 1.14 -1.38
C ALA A 103 17.79 0.84 -0.03
N PRO A 104 18.48 1.81 0.59
CA PRO A 104 19.05 1.61 1.92
C PRO A 104 18.01 1.59 3.05
N ASN A 105 16.85 2.19 2.84
CA ASN A 105 15.75 2.19 3.79
C ASN A 105 14.44 2.51 3.07
N TRP A 106 13.33 2.33 3.78
CA TRP A 106 11.99 2.53 3.24
C TRP A 106 11.72 3.98 2.79
N ILE A 107 12.33 4.98 3.44
CA ILE A 107 12.14 6.40 3.08
C ILE A 107 12.76 6.67 1.70
N VAL A 108 13.97 6.15 1.46
CA VAL A 108 14.61 6.23 0.15
C VAL A 108 13.81 5.45 -0.89
N ALA A 109 13.34 4.24 -0.56
CA ALA A 109 12.47 3.46 -1.46
C ALA A 109 11.21 4.23 -1.84
N ALA A 110 10.55 4.90 -0.88
CA ALA A 110 9.37 5.71 -1.12
C ALA A 110 9.70 6.91 -2.02
N HIS A 111 10.74 7.68 -1.74
CA HIS A 111 11.12 8.81 -2.60
C HIS A 111 11.57 8.38 -3.99
N LEU A 112 12.31 7.27 -4.12
CA LEU A 112 12.66 6.68 -5.41
C LEU A 112 11.40 6.26 -6.16
N SER A 113 10.42 5.63 -5.51
CA SER A 113 9.16 5.24 -6.15
C SER A 113 8.39 6.45 -6.69
N ILE A 114 8.39 7.57 -5.96
CA ILE A 114 7.78 8.83 -6.36
C ILE A 114 8.57 9.46 -7.53
N ALA A 115 9.90 9.43 -7.49
CA ALA A 115 10.77 10.04 -8.49
C ALA A 115 10.89 9.23 -9.80
N GLU A 116 11.16 7.92 -9.71
CA GLU A 116 11.30 7.00 -10.86
C GLU A 116 10.04 6.91 -11.69
N LYS A 117 8.86 7.05 -11.07
CA LYS A 117 7.61 7.02 -11.80
C LYS A 117 7.26 8.34 -12.47
N ASN A 118 7.97 9.43 -12.19
CA ASN A 118 7.87 10.70 -12.92
C ASN A 118 6.42 11.16 -13.17
N HIS A 119 5.48 10.73 -12.34
CA HIS A 119 4.06 10.84 -12.59
C HIS A 119 3.50 11.84 -11.59
N GLU A 120 2.96 12.94 -12.11
CA GLU A 120 2.12 13.90 -11.38
C GLU A 120 0.95 13.24 -10.61
N GLY A 121 0.70 11.95 -10.83
CA GLY A 121 -0.35 11.18 -10.17
C GLY A 121 0.09 10.11 -9.18
N PHE A 122 1.38 9.77 -8.99
CA PHE A 122 1.73 8.69 -8.05
C PHE A 122 1.55 9.15 -6.59
N ARG A 123 0.76 8.42 -5.83
CA ARG A 123 0.56 8.58 -4.39
C ARG A 123 1.16 7.38 -3.67
N PHE A 124 2.14 7.63 -2.82
CA PHE A 124 2.71 6.62 -1.94
C PHE A 124 1.69 6.25 -0.86
N VAL A 125 1.60 4.96 -0.52
CA VAL A 125 0.68 4.45 0.51
C VAL A 125 1.47 3.75 1.60
N ALA A 126 2.21 2.70 1.25
CA ALA A 126 2.96 1.91 2.21
C ALA A 126 4.20 1.30 1.57
N CYS A 127 5.21 1.06 2.40
CA CYS A 127 6.43 0.36 2.01
C CYS A 127 6.62 -0.85 2.93
N PHE A 128 7.05 -1.98 2.37
CA PHE A 128 7.37 -3.20 3.09
C PHE A 128 8.78 -3.62 2.74
N GLU A 129 9.58 -4.00 3.75
CA GLU A 129 10.87 -4.62 3.51
C GLU A 129 10.68 -6.03 2.91
N GLY A 130 11.48 -6.33 1.89
CA GLY A 130 11.44 -7.55 1.11
C GLY A 130 10.48 -7.51 -0.09
N HIS A 131 10.39 -8.65 -0.76
CA HIS A 131 9.52 -8.87 -1.91
C HIS A 131 8.16 -9.44 -1.48
N ILE A 132 7.07 -8.74 -1.81
CA ILE A 132 5.73 -9.30 -1.73
C ILE A 132 5.41 -9.95 -3.08
N PRO A 133 5.22 -11.28 -3.14
CA PRO A 133 4.90 -11.96 -4.38
C PRO A 133 3.53 -11.53 -4.91
N GLN A 134 3.39 -11.44 -6.23
CA GLN A 134 2.09 -11.17 -6.87
C GLN A 134 0.99 -12.17 -6.45
N ALA A 135 1.37 -13.42 -6.15
CA ALA A 135 0.45 -14.45 -5.67
C ALA A 135 -0.19 -14.14 -4.30
N ASP A 136 0.41 -13.23 -3.53
CA ASP A 136 -0.13 -12.76 -2.27
C ASP A 136 -1.04 -11.55 -2.42
N VAL A 137 -1.16 -10.98 -3.62
CA VAL A 137 -2.16 -9.96 -3.92
C VAL A 137 -3.50 -10.67 -4.13
N LEU A 138 -4.41 -10.53 -3.16
CA LEU A 138 -5.75 -11.12 -3.26
C LEU A 138 -6.64 -10.31 -4.20
N GLY A 139 -6.44 -9.00 -4.23
CA GLY A 139 -7.14 -8.10 -5.14
C GLY A 139 -6.87 -6.64 -4.82
N SER A 140 -7.42 -5.77 -5.64
CA SER A 140 -7.29 -4.32 -5.49
C SER A 140 -8.49 -3.60 -6.07
N ALA A 141 -8.83 -2.46 -5.51
CA ALA A 141 -9.98 -1.67 -5.90
C ALA A 141 -9.66 -0.17 -5.90
N ARG A 142 -10.46 0.57 -6.68
CA ARG A 142 -10.50 2.03 -6.71
C ARG A 142 -11.87 2.49 -6.26
N HIS A 143 -11.95 3.65 -5.63
CA HIS A 143 -13.21 4.27 -5.20
C HIS A 143 -14.15 3.24 -4.54
N VAL A 144 -13.69 2.71 -3.42
CA VAL A 144 -14.45 1.78 -2.60
C VAL A 144 -15.35 2.60 -1.69
N ASP A 145 -16.66 2.48 -1.92
CA ASP A 145 -17.65 2.94 -0.95
C ASP A 145 -18.08 1.79 -0.01
N ALA A 146 -18.92 2.10 0.98
CA ALA A 146 -19.49 1.09 1.89
C ALA A 146 -20.33 0.00 1.17
N ASP A 147 -20.69 0.24 -0.10
CA ASP A 147 -21.55 -0.58 -0.96
C ASP A 147 -20.76 -1.33 -2.06
N PHE A 148 -19.42 -1.28 -2.03
CA PHE A 148 -18.53 -1.92 -3.00
C PHE A 148 -18.94 -3.37 -3.31
N GLY A 149 -19.49 -3.58 -4.51
CA GLY A 149 -20.15 -4.80 -4.97
C GLY A 149 -19.42 -5.49 -6.13
N ALA A 150 -19.56 -6.82 -6.17
CA ALA A 150 -18.94 -7.71 -7.16
C ALA A 150 -19.25 -7.27 -8.60
N ILE A 151 -18.20 -7.15 -9.41
CA ILE A 151 -18.30 -7.24 -10.87
C ILE A 151 -18.03 -8.70 -11.23
#